data_AF-A0A843E0P3-F1
#
_entry.id   AF-A0A843E0P3-F1
#
_cell.length_a   1.000
_cell.length_b   1.000
_cell.length_c   1.000
_cell.angle_alpha   90.00
_cell.angle_beta   90.00
_cell.angle_gamma   90.00
#
_symmetry.space_group_name_H-M   'P 1'
#
loop_
_entity.id
_entity.type
_entity.pdbx_description
1 polymer ?
#
loop_
_entity_poly.entity_id
_entity_poly.type
_entity_poly.pdbx_seq_one_letter_code
_entity_poly.pdbx_strand_id
1 'polypeptide(L)'
;MDLTVNEKRVLAALAGKTSCTDVELAALLESPAESAVQWSHLCADRGLAVVEKQVAKTAKLTEEGEKYAAEGLPERQLVSVIEGTIPMKELTAHPLSRIAIGWLRKKNWIVMDKGMVSVNHEAADVIGEDEEALKNLSADAKGTADLVKRGLAVIEETVSWTITITPEGKALADAGLDLREEVGTLTRDQILSGEWKDLPLRRYSVDKLPKRIYGGRVHPNQQILDEIRDLLFEMGFTEFHGSIVQNAFWNFDALYQPQDHPAREMQDTFHLSEELPLPEGWEQVRDIHMNGGNTGSTGWGGEWNPEISKKCVLRTHSTSLSIQHLAKNPNPPLKAFSIS
;
A
#
# COMPACT_ATOMS: atom_id res chain seq x y z
N MET A 1 -15.45 -13.11 -34.14
CA MET A 1 -15.26 -12.60 -32.77
C MET A 1 -14.86 -13.80 -31.92
N ASP A 2 -13.66 -13.83 -31.34
CA ASP A 2 -13.19 -15.01 -30.61
C ASP A 2 -13.80 -15.02 -29.20
N LEU A 3 -14.94 -15.70 -29.07
CA LEU A 3 -15.62 -15.92 -27.80
C LEU A 3 -15.04 -17.15 -27.12
N THR A 4 -14.87 -17.06 -25.80
CA THR A 4 -14.54 -18.24 -24.98
C THR A 4 -15.70 -19.23 -24.97
N VAL A 5 -15.41 -20.50 -24.69
CA VAL A 5 -16.44 -21.55 -24.56
C VAL A 5 -17.52 -21.13 -23.57
N ASN A 6 -17.16 -20.48 -22.47
CA ASN A 6 -18.12 -20.03 -21.46
C ASN A 6 -19.02 -18.88 -21.95
N GLU A 7 -18.47 -17.90 -22.68
CA GLU A 7 -19.27 -16.85 -23.33
C GLU A 7 -20.24 -17.45 -24.35
N LYS A 8 -19.79 -18.44 -25.14
CA LYS A 8 -20.66 -19.17 -26.09
C LYS A 8 -21.77 -19.94 -25.37
N ARG A 9 -21.47 -20.62 -24.24
CA ARG A 9 -22.47 -21.34 -23.43
C ARG A 9 -23.53 -20.39 -22.87
N VAL A 10 -23.14 -19.21 -22.40
CA VAL A 10 -24.06 -18.18 -21.89
C VAL A 10 -24.99 -17.70 -23.00
N LEU A 11 -24.47 -17.38 -24.19
CA LEU A 11 -25.28 -16.95 -25.32
C LEU A 11 -26.23 -18.06 -25.81
N ALA A 12 -25.79 -19.32 -25.80
CA ALA A 12 -26.64 -20.47 -26.13
C ALA A 12 -27.79 -20.64 -25.12
N ALA A 13 -27.52 -20.48 -23.82
CA ALA A 13 -28.55 -20.55 -22.77
C ALA A 13 -29.57 -19.39 -22.88
N LEU A 14 -29.11 -18.18 -23.20
CA LEU A 14 -29.94 -17.00 -23.39
C LEU A 14 -30.70 -16.98 -24.73
N ALA A 15 -30.22 -17.69 -25.76
CA ALA A 15 -30.96 -17.80 -27.02
C ALA A 15 -32.33 -18.50 -26.83
N GLY A 16 -32.42 -19.42 -25.86
CA GLY A 16 -33.67 -20.10 -25.48
C GLY A 16 -34.60 -19.26 -24.59
N LYS A 17 -34.07 -18.23 -23.89
CA LYS A 17 -34.81 -17.34 -23.00
C LYS A 17 -34.27 -15.91 -23.13
N THR A 18 -35.05 -15.03 -23.74
CA THR A 18 -34.68 -13.63 -24.04
C THR A 18 -34.11 -12.87 -22.83
N SER A 19 -34.56 -13.21 -21.62
CA SER A 19 -33.97 -12.77 -20.34
C SER A 19 -34.04 -13.88 -19.28
N CYS A 20 -33.09 -13.87 -18.34
CA CYS A 20 -33.07 -14.77 -17.19
C CYS A 20 -32.40 -14.11 -15.98
N THR A 21 -32.69 -14.63 -14.79
CA THR A 21 -31.99 -14.26 -13.54
C THR A 21 -30.65 -15.01 -13.43
N ASP A 22 -29.74 -14.51 -12.60
CA ASP A 22 -28.48 -15.19 -12.25
C ASP A 22 -28.69 -16.63 -11.77
N VAL A 23 -29.70 -16.87 -10.93
CA VAL A 23 -30.01 -18.21 -10.41
C VAL A 23 -30.50 -19.15 -11.52
N GLU A 24 -31.34 -18.66 -12.43
CA GLU A 24 -31.81 -19.45 -13.57
C GLU A 24 -30.69 -19.75 -14.56
N LEU A 25 -29.83 -18.76 -14.83
CA LEU A 25 -28.69 -18.92 -15.72
C LEU A 25 -27.67 -19.90 -15.16
N ALA A 26 -27.39 -19.82 -13.85
CA ALA A 26 -26.54 -20.74 -13.12
C ALA A 26 -27.02 -22.19 -13.26
N ALA A 27 -28.34 -22.41 -13.12
CA ALA A 27 -28.96 -23.72 -13.29
C ALA A 27 -28.83 -24.26 -14.73
N LEU A 28 -29.01 -23.39 -15.74
CA LEU A 28 -28.86 -23.77 -17.15
C LEU A 28 -27.41 -24.08 -17.54
N LEU A 29 -26.44 -23.43 -16.90
CA LEU A 29 -25.01 -23.60 -17.17
C LEU A 29 -24.35 -24.66 -16.27
N GLU A 30 -25.08 -25.24 -15.33
CA GLU A 30 -24.55 -26.16 -14.30
C GLU A 30 -23.31 -25.58 -13.60
N SER A 31 -23.36 -24.29 -13.26
CA SER A 31 -22.22 -23.53 -12.70
C SER A 31 -22.66 -22.64 -11.54
N PRO A 32 -21.76 -22.24 -10.63
CA PRO A 32 -22.08 -21.28 -9.58
C PRO A 32 -22.60 -19.96 -10.16
N ALA A 33 -23.55 -19.32 -9.46
CA ALA A 33 -24.15 -18.05 -9.90
C ALA A 33 -23.11 -16.95 -10.16
N GLU A 34 -22.07 -16.87 -9.34
CA GLU A 34 -20.97 -15.92 -9.52
C GLU A 34 -20.23 -16.09 -10.86
N SER A 35 -20.00 -17.34 -11.27
CA SER A 35 -19.34 -17.65 -12.55
C SER A 35 -20.23 -17.31 -13.74
N ALA A 36 -21.52 -17.63 -13.65
CA ALA A 36 -22.50 -17.30 -14.68
C ALA A 36 -22.62 -15.78 -14.89
N VAL A 37 -22.65 -15.00 -13.80
CA VAL A 37 -22.65 -13.53 -13.84
C VAL A 37 -21.34 -13.01 -14.44
N GLN A 38 -20.19 -13.54 -14.03
CA GLN A 38 -18.89 -13.14 -14.56
C GLN A 38 -18.81 -13.35 -16.08
N TRP A 39 -19.24 -14.51 -16.58
CA TRP A 39 -19.24 -14.77 -18.03
C TRP A 39 -20.25 -13.89 -18.77
N SER A 40 -21.38 -13.55 -18.14
CA SER A 40 -22.35 -12.61 -18.70
C SER A 40 -21.80 -11.19 -18.83
N HIS A 41 -20.97 -10.74 -17.88
CA HIS A 41 -20.24 -9.48 -18.00
C HIS A 41 -19.25 -9.47 -19.17
N LEU A 42 -18.54 -10.59 -19.42
CA LEU A 42 -17.67 -10.70 -20.60
C LEU A 42 -18.46 -10.60 -21.91
N CYS A 43 -19.66 -11.18 -21.96
CA CYS A 43 -20.57 -10.98 -23.09
C CYS A 43 -21.04 -9.52 -23.21
N ALA A 44 -21.30 -8.85 -22.08
CA ALA A 44 -21.75 -7.46 -22.05
C ALA A 44 -20.67 -6.46 -22.47
N ASP A 45 -19.42 -6.67 -22.08
CA ASP A 45 -18.26 -5.86 -22.52
C ASP A 45 -18.09 -5.88 -24.05
N ARG A 46 -18.59 -6.93 -24.70
CA ARG A 46 -18.59 -7.12 -26.16
C ARG A 46 -19.90 -6.72 -26.83
N GLY A 47 -20.88 -6.20 -26.08
CA GLY A 47 -22.20 -5.79 -26.60
C GLY A 47 -23.17 -6.94 -26.88
N LEU A 48 -22.87 -8.17 -26.46
CA LEU A 48 -23.67 -9.37 -26.77
C LEU A 48 -24.76 -9.66 -25.73
N ALA A 49 -24.66 -9.08 -24.54
CA ALA A 49 -25.66 -9.19 -23.47
C ALA A 49 -25.74 -7.87 -22.69
N VAL A 50 -26.84 -7.67 -21.97
CA VAL A 50 -27.02 -6.59 -21.00
C VAL A 50 -27.17 -7.24 -19.63
N VAL A 51 -26.35 -6.79 -18.67
CA VAL A 51 -26.35 -7.29 -17.29
C VAL A 51 -26.79 -6.16 -16.38
N GLU A 52 -27.96 -6.31 -15.76
CA GLU A 52 -28.53 -5.33 -14.84
C GLU A 52 -28.44 -5.83 -13.40
N LYS A 53 -27.91 -5.00 -12.52
CA LYS A 53 -27.83 -5.27 -11.08
C LYS A 53 -29.06 -4.74 -10.38
N GLN A 54 -29.75 -5.59 -9.63
CA GLN A 54 -30.81 -5.19 -8.71
C GLN A 54 -30.35 -5.44 -7.27
N VAL A 55 -30.52 -4.44 -6.41
CA VAL A 55 -30.18 -4.54 -4.99
C VAL A 55 -31.46 -4.37 -4.18
N ALA A 56 -31.89 -5.46 -3.55
CA ALA A 56 -32.99 -5.44 -2.60
C ALA A 56 -32.41 -5.33 -1.19
N LYS A 57 -32.80 -4.29 -0.46
CA LYS A 57 -32.44 -4.13 0.95
C LYS A 57 -33.54 -4.71 1.82
N THR A 58 -33.22 -5.74 2.58
CA THR A 58 -34.13 -6.32 3.57
C THR A 58 -33.58 -6.04 4.95
N ALA A 59 -34.37 -5.37 5.78
CA ALA A 59 -34.02 -5.16 7.18
C ALA A 59 -34.57 -6.33 8.00
N LYS A 60 -33.73 -6.90 8.87
CA LYS A 60 -34.10 -7.92 9.86
C LYS A 60 -33.77 -7.41 11.26
N LEU A 61 -34.60 -7.75 12.25
CA LEU A 61 -34.28 -7.50 13.66
C LEU A 61 -33.22 -8.49 14.12
N THR A 62 -32.39 -8.05 15.06
CA THR A 62 -31.50 -8.93 15.82
C THR A 62 -32.25 -9.56 16.99
N GLU A 63 -31.69 -10.59 17.63
CA GLU A 63 -32.28 -11.20 18.83
C GLU A 63 -32.55 -10.18 19.96
N GLU A 64 -31.70 -9.15 20.09
CA GLU A 64 -31.89 -8.06 21.05
C GLU A 64 -32.96 -7.07 20.58
N GLY A 65 -33.02 -6.80 19.27
CA GLY A 65 -34.07 -5.98 18.65
C GLY A 65 -35.47 -6.59 18.77
N GLU A 66 -35.60 -7.92 18.63
CA GLU A 66 -36.87 -8.62 18.81
C GLU A 66 -37.36 -8.55 20.27
N LYS A 67 -36.45 -8.68 21.25
CA LYS A 67 -36.78 -8.53 22.68
C LYS A 67 -37.31 -7.13 22.97
N TYR A 68 -36.63 -6.09 22.48
CA TYR A 68 -37.13 -4.72 22.68
C TYR A 68 -38.33 -4.36 21.80
N ALA A 69 -38.60 -5.08 20.72
CA ALA A 69 -39.85 -4.95 19.97
C ALA A 69 -41.05 -5.45 20.80
N ALA A 70 -40.85 -6.49 21.62
CA ALA A 70 -41.86 -7.03 22.53
C ALA A 70 -41.97 -6.24 23.85
N GLU A 71 -40.83 -5.88 24.45
CA GLU A 71 -40.77 -5.28 25.79
C GLU A 71 -40.67 -3.74 25.77
N GLY A 72 -40.50 -3.12 24.59
CA GLY A 72 -40.22 -1.69 24.41
C GLY A 72 -38.74 -1.35 24.49
N LEU A 73 -38.35 -0.22 23.89
CA LEU A 73 -36.95 0.23 23.91
C LEU A 73 -36.46 0.54 25.35
N PRO A 74 -35.16 0.35 25.65
CA PRO A 74 -34.60 0.60 26.98
C PRO A 74 -34.91 1.97 27.57
N GLU A 75 -34.95 3.03 26.75
CA GLU A 75 -35.33 4.38 27.17
C GLU A 75 -36.79 4.47 27.63
N ARG A 76 -37.70 3.76 26.97
CA ARG A 76 -39.14 3.73 27.31
C ARG A 76 -39.37 2.93 28.59
N GLN A 77 -38.69 1.80 28.72
CA GLN A 77 -38.70 1.01 29.96
C GLN A 77 -38.16 1.83 31.14
N LEU A 78 -37.06 2.57 30.95
CA LEU A 78 -36.49 3.38 32.02
C LEU A 78 -37.37 4.59 32.39
N VAL A 79 -38.03 5.23 31.42
CA VAL A 79 -38.99 6.32 31.70
C VAL A 79 -40.22 5.82 32.45
N SER A 80 -40.71 4.62 32.15
CA SER A 80 -41.86 4.04 32.86
C SER A 80 -41.60 3.76 34.35
N VAL A 81 -40.33 3.65 34.75
CA VAL A 81 -39.90 3.42 36.14
C VAL A 81 -39.72 4.75 36.91
N ILE A 82 -39.63 5.89 36.21
CA ILE A 82 -39.43 7.20 36.85
C ILE A 82 -40.77 7.78 37.30
N GLU A 83 -41.12 7.57 38.57
CA GLU A 83 -42.26 8.26 39.19
C GLU A 83 -41.81 9.59 39.82
N GLY A 84 -42.09 10.69 39.12
CA GLY A 84 -41.81 12.04 39.62
C GLY A 84 -40.35 12.46 39.42
N THR A 85 -39.65 12.79 40.51
CA THR A 85 -38.28 13.29 40.48
C THR A 85 -37.35 12.36 41.25
N ILE A 86 -36.45 11.68 40.53
CA ILE A 86 -35.56 10.66 41.09
C ILE A 86 -34.11 11.18 41.10
N PRO A 87 -33.30 10.89 42.14
CA PRO A 87 -31.89 11.22 42.15
C PRO A 87 -31.12 10.41 41.09
N MET A 88 -30.15 11.04 40.41
CA MET A 88 -29.36 10.41 39.33
C MET A 88 -28.72 9.07 39.72
N LYS A 89 -28.39 8.88 41.01
CA LYS A 89 -27.80 7.64 41.55
C LYS A 89 -28.74 6.43 41.41
N GLU A 90 -30.03 6.61 41.63
CA GLU A 90 -31.03 5.53 41.50
C GLU A 90 -31.25 5.18 40.03
N LEU A 91 -31.20 6.18 39.14
CA LEU A 91 -31.28 5.95 37.71
C LEU A 91 -30.09 5.12 37.20
N THR A 92 -28.87 5.39 37.68
CA THR A 92 -27.66 4.63 37.30
C THR A 92 -27.58 3.22 37.87
N ALA A 93 -28.43 2.88 38.86
CA ALA A 93 -28.47 1.54 39.45
C ALA A 93 -29.24 0.54 38.57
N HIS A 94 -30.06 1.01 37.63
CA HIS A 94 -30.85 0.14 36.75
C HIS A 94 -29.94 -0.53 35.70
N PRO A 95 -30.09 -1.84 35.40
CA PRO A 95 -29.24 -2.56 34.43
C PRO A 95 -29.21 -1.92 33.03
N LEU A 96 -30.35 -1.37 32.59
CA LEU A 96 -30.52 -0.72 31.28
C LEU A 96 -30.06 0.75 31.25
N SER A 97 -29.70 1.32 32.40
CA SER A 97 -29.37 2.75 32.53
C SER A 97 -28.18 3.19 31.69
N ARG A 98 -27.17 2.31 31.58
CA ARG A 98 -25.94 2.57 30.81
C ARG A 98 -26.22 2.81 29.33
N ILE A 99 -27.27 2.21 28.77
CA ILE A 99 -27.67 2.36 27.37
C ILE A 99 -28.74 3.44 27.25
N ALA A 100 -29.76 3.43 28.11
CA ALA A 100 -30.93 4.30 28.05
C ALA A 100 -30.62 5.79 28.34
N ILE A 101 -29.73 6.12 29.29
CA ILE A 101 -29.47 7.52 29.71
C ILE A 101 -28.98 8.39 28.54
N GLY A 102 -28.12 7.84 27.67
CA GLY A 102 -27.63 8.56 26.49
C GLY A 102 -28.73 8.93 25.50
N TRP A 103 -29.69 8.02 25.30
CA TRP A 103 -30.83 8.21 24.40
C TRP A 103 -31.89 9.13 25.00
N LEU A 104 -32.16 9.01 26.30
CA LEU A 104 -33.05 9.92 27.03
C LEU A 104 -32.62 11.38 26.92
N ARG A 105 -31.31 11.63 27.01
CA ARG A 105 -30.75 12.96 26.82
C ARG A 105 -30.84 13.44 25.38
N LYS A 106 -30.56 12.56 24.40
CA LYS A 106 -30.60 12.91 22.97
C LYS A 106 -32.03 13.20 22.47
N LYS A 107 -33.02 12.50 23.00
CA LYS A 107 -34.46 12.68 22.69
C LYS A 107 -35.15 13.74 23.55
N ASN A 108 -34.44 14.39 24.48
CA ASN A 108 -34.99 15.35 25.45
C ASN A 108 -36.14 14.81 26.31
N TRP A 109 -36.13 13.51 26.62
CA TRP A 109 -37.16 12.84 27.45
C TRP A 109 -36.97 13.09 28.96
N ILE A 110 -35.81 13.59 29.37
CA ILE A 110 -35.49 13.91 30.76
C ILE A 110 -34.96 15.33 30.91
N VAL A 111 -35.31 15.99 32.02
CA VAL A 111 -34.78 17.29 32.45
C VAL A 111 -33.95 17.06 33.70
N MET A 112 -32.74 17.64 33.74
CA MET A 112 -31.84 17.54 34.89
C MET A 112 -31.77 18.88 35.61
N ASP A 113 -32.18 18.92 36.87
CA ASP A 113 -31.99 20.08 37.74
C ASP A 113 -31.28 19.65 39.04
N LYS A 114 -30.13 20.27 39.33
CA LYS A 114 -29.34 20.08 40.57
C LYS A 114 -29.17 18.61 41.02
N GLY A 115 -28.88 17.70 40.10
CA GLY A 115 -28.63 16.28 40.40
C GLY A 115 -29.89 15.40 40.51
N MET A 116 -31.05 15.98 40.25
CA MET A 116 -32.36 15.32 40.18
C MET A 116 -32.81 15.22 38.72
N VAL A 117 -33.45 14.11 38.35
CA VAL A 117 -33.94 13.83 36.99
C VAL A 117 -35.47 13.77 37.03
N SER A 118 -36.14 14.53 36.18
CA SER A 118 -37.58 14.46 35.95
C SER A 118 -37.89 14.15 34.48
N VAL A 119 -39.04 13.55 34.21
CA VAL A 119 -39.48 13.21 32.85
C VAL A 119 -40.08 14.44 32.18
N ASN A 120 -39.68 14.70 30.94
CA ASN A 120 -40.33 15.67 30.07
C ASN A 120 -41.48 14.98 29.32
N HIS A 121 -42.68 15.01 29.89
CA HIS A 121 -43.86 14.35 29.32
C HIS A 121 -44.24 14.86 27.92
N GLU A 122 -43.96 16.13 27.60
CA GLU A 122 -44.22 16.69 26.25
C GLU A 122 -43.42 16.00 25.15
N ALA A 123 -42.21 15.51 25.45
CA ALA A 123 -41.33 14.82 24.51
C ALA A 123 -41.38 13.29 24.63
N ALA A 124 -41.66 12.76 25.82
CA ALA A 124 -41.65 11.32 26.12
C ALA A 124 -42.94 10.59 25.72
N ASP A 125 -44.08 11.29 25.64
CA ASP A 125 -45.36 10.67 25.27
C ASP A 125 -45.53 10.50 23.75
N VAL A 126 -44.68 11.13 22.94
CA VAL A 126 -44.64 10.95 21.49
C VAL A 126 -43.88 9.68 21.13
N ILE A 127 -44.48 8.81 20.32
CA ILE A 127 -43.80 7.62 19.78
C ILE A 127 -42.69 8.09 18.85
N GLY A 128 -41.45 7.69 19.14
CA GLY A 128 -40.29 8.07 18.34
C GLY A 128 -40.26 7.36 16.99
N GLU A 129 -39.62 7.98 15.98
CA GLU A 129 -39.44 7.37 14.64
C GLU A 129 -38.73 6.01 14.71
N ASP A 130 -37.89 5.79 15.74
CA ASP A 130 -37.22 4.52 16.01
C ASP A 130 -38.13 3.47 16.67
N GLU A 131 -39.10 3.88 17.50
CA GLU A 131 -40.13 2.98 18.04
C GLU A 131 -41.13 2.56 16.94
N GLU A 132 -41.39 3.43 15.97
CA GLU A 132 -42.23 3.13 14.81
C GLU A 132 -41.52 2.19 13.82
N ALA A 133 -40.23 2.45 13.54
CA ALA A 133 -39.38 1.59 12.72
C ALA A 133 -39.16 0.19 13.35
N LEU A 134 -39.24 0.08 14.67
CA LEU A 134 -39.15 -1.21 15.37
C LEU A 134 -40.41 -2.08 15.18
N LYS A 135 -41.58 -1.46 15.00
CA LYS A 135 -42.86 -2.14 14.76
C LYS A 135 -43.08 -2.50 13.30
N ASN A 136 -42.71 -1.60 12.39
CA ASN A 136 -42.83 -1.78 10.94
C ASN A 136 -41.44 -1.64 10.30
N LEU A 137 -40.61 -2.67 10.47
CA LEU A 137 -39.24 -2.65 9.99
C LEU A 137 -39.19 -2.67 8.45
N SER A 138 -38.67 -1.59 7.88
CA SER A 138 -38.33 -1.49 6.47
C SER A 138 -36.96 -0.85 6.33
N ALA A 139 -36.18 -1.27 5.34
CA ALA A 139 -34.84 -0.74 5.10
C ALA A 139 -34.83 0.78 4.81
N ASP A 140 -35.93 1.30 4.26
CA ASP A 140 -36.09 2.71 3.88
C ASP A 140 -36.92 3.53 4.89
N ALA A 141 -37.38 2.91 5.99
CA ALA A 141 -38.14 3.63 7.02
C ALA A 141 -37.25 4.63 7.78
N LYS A 142 -37.82 5.80 8.09
CA LYS A 142 -37.20 6.78 9.00
C LYS A 142 -37.10 6.12 10.38
N GLY A 143 -35.89 6.07 10.94
CA GLY A 143 -35.60 5.40 12.22
C GLY A 143 -34.79 4.09 12.10
N THR A 144 -34.87 3.38 10.97
CA THR A 144 -34.13 2.11 10.77
C THR A 144 -32.61 2.29 10.85
N ALA A 145 -32.08 3.42 10.35
CA ALA A 145 -30.65 3.72 10.44
C ALA A 145 -30.15 3.88 11.89
N ASP A 146 -30.99 4.40 12.79
CA ASP A 146 -30.66 4.52 14.21
C ASP A 146 -30.79 3.17 14.93
N LEU A 147 -31.74 2.31 14.54
CA LEU A 147 -31.82 0.93 15.02
C LEU A 147 -30.60 0.08 14.62
N VAL A 148 -30.09 0.26 13.40
CA VAL A 148 -28.88 -0.42 12.92
C VAL A 148 -27.64 0.04 13.68
N LYS A 149 -27.48 1.36 13.92
CA LYS A 149 -26.36 1.89 14.73
C LYS A 149 -26.37 1.37 16.17
N ARG A 150 -27.54 1.04 16.71
CA ARG A 150 -27.72 0.46 18.04
C ARG A 150 -27.48 -1.06 18.08
N GLY A 151 -27.26 -1.69 16.93
CA GLY A 151 -27.15 -3.15 16.82
C GLY A 151 -28.49 -3.88 16.98
N LEU A 152 -29.63 -3.17 16.91
CA LEU A 152 -30.96 -3.75 17.09
C LEU A 152 -31.55 -4.30 15.79
N ALA A 153 -31.11 -3.79 14.65
CA ALA A 153 -31.49 -4.28 13.32
C ALA A 153 -30.25 -4.47 12.44
N VAL A 154 -30.31 -5.40 11.50
CA VAL A 154 -29.30 -5.62 10.46
C VAL A 154 -29.97 -5.42 9.11
N ILE A 155 -29.34 -4.65 8.23
CA ILE A 155 -29.75 -4.55 6.83
C ILE A 155 -28.94 -5.58 6.06
N GLU A 156 -29.63 -6.58 5.51
CA GLU A 156 -29.06 -7.51 4.54
C GLU A 156 -29.35 -6.98 3.14
N GLU A 157 -28.30 -6.87 2.33
CA GLU A 157 -28.43 -6.54 0.91
C GLU A 157 -28.43 -7.83 0.11
N THR A 158 -29.54 -8.14 -0.54
CA THR A 158 -29.59 -9.24 -1.52
C THR A 158 -29.37 -8.65 -2.90
N VAL A 159 -28.30 -9.07 -3.55
CA VAL A 159 -28.00 -8.69 -4.94
C VAL A 159 -28.53 -9.78 -5.85
N SER A 160 -29.37 -9.41 -6.80
CA SER A 160 -29.76 -10.26 -7.91
C SER A 160 -29.35 -9.62 -9.23
N TRP A 161 -29.08 -10.45 -10.23
CA TRP A 161 -28.71 -9.98 -11.55
C TRP A 161 -29.72 -10.45 -12.59
N THR A 162 -30.10 -9.56 -13.49
CA THR A 162 -30.92 -9.87 -14.67
C THR A 162 -30.05 -9.78 -15.90
N ILE A 163 -29.98 -10.87 -16.66
CA ILE A 163 -29.18 -10.95 -17.88
C ILE A 163 -30.13 -11.03 -19.07
N THR A 164 -29.98 -10.11 -20.02
CA THR A 164 -30.80 -10.02 -21.24
C THR A 164 -29.91 -10.10 -22.46
N ILE A 165 -30.26 -10.92 -23.45
CA ILE A 165 -29.47 -11.03 -24.69
C ILE A 165 -29.74 -9.85 -25.62
N THR A 166 -28.70 -9.30 -26.24
CA THR A 166 -28.87 -8.23 -27.25
C THR A 166 -29.28 -8.84 -28.60
N PRO A 167 -29.84 -8.03 -29.54
CA PRO A 167 -30.11 -8.50 -30.90
C PRO A 167 -28.86 -9.05 -31.61
N GLU A 168 -27.69 -8.46 -31.35
CA GLU A 168 -26.40 -8.92 -31.87
C GLU A 168 -25.98 -10.26 -31.26
N GLY A 169 -26.11 -10.41 -29.94
CA GLY A 169 -25.87 -11.69 -29.26
C GLY A 169 -26.80 -12.80 -29.74
N LYS A 170 -28.07 -12.47 -29.98
CA LYS A 170 -29.07 -13.42 -30.50
C LYS A 170 -28.76 -13.86 -31.93
N ALA A 171 -28.45 -12.93 -32.83
CA ALA A 171 -28.05 -13.24 -34.20
C ALA A 171 -26.81 -14.14 -34.24
N LEU A 172 -25.87 -13.94 -33.31
CA LEU A 172 -24.65 -14.73 -33.20
C LEU A 172 -24.89 -16.13 -32.60
N ALA A 173 -25.86 -16.27 -31.69
CA ALA A 173 -26.31 -17.57 -31.21
C ALA A 173 -27.05 -18.37 -32.29
N ASP A 174 -27.93 -17.70 -33.06
CA ASP A 174 -28.71 -18.29 -34.15
C ASP A 174 -27.83 -18.70 -35.34
N ALA A 175 -26.70 -18.02 -35.55
CA ALA A 175 -25.69 -18.38 -36.57
C ALA A 175 -24.95 -19.71 -36.28
N GLY A 176 -25.11 -20.26 -35.08
CA GLY A 176 -24.48 -21.50 -34.63
C GLY A 176 -23.16 -21.26 -33.90
N LEU A 177 -23.12 -21.63 -32.62
CA LEU A 177 -21.94 -21.53 -31.77
C LEU A 177 -21.21 -22.88 -31.70
N ASP A 178 -19.93 -22.88 -32.09
CA ASP A 178 -19.06 -24.04 -31.89
C ASP A 178 -18.61 -24.12 -30.43
N LEU A 179 -19.21 -25.05 -29.68
CA LEU A 179 -18.96 -25.28 -28.26
C LEU A 179 -17.81 -26.24 -27.98
N ARG A 180 -17.06 -26.68 -29.01
CA ARG A 180 -15.88 -27.53 -28.80
C ARG A 180 -14.85 -26.80 -27.92
N GLU A 181 -14.29 -27.54 -26.97
CA GLU A 181 -13.21 -27.01 -26.14
C GLU A 181 -11.97 -26.76 -26.99
N GLU A 182 -11.43 -25.55 -26.92
CA GLU A 182 -10.21 -25.17 -27.62
C GLU A 182 -8.98 -25.53 -26.79
N VAL A 183 -7.97 -26.11 -27.45
CA VAL A 183 -6.70 -26.46 -26.81
C VAL A 183 -5.78 -25.23 -26.83
N GLY A 184 -5.41 -24.75 -25.64
CA GLY A 184 -4.54 -23.57 -25.48
C GLY A 184 -3.05 -23.87 -25.64
N THR A 185 -2.56 -24.89 -24.94
CA THR A 185 -1.15 -25.31 -24.98
C THR A 185 -1.10 -26.78 -25.38
N LEU A 186 -0.33 -27.08 -26.42
CA LEU A 186 -0.12 -28.45 -26.87
C LEU A 186 0.65 -29.26 -25.82
N THR A 187 0.17 -30.46 -25.54
CA THR A 187 0.90 -31.42 -24.70
C THR A 187 1.90 -32.22 -25.53
N ARG A 188 2.89 -32.82 -24.85
CA ARG A 188 3.86 -33.70 -25.51
C ARG A 188 3.18 -34.84 -26.27
N ASP A 189 2.17 -35.46 -25.68
CA ASP A 189 1.50 -36.63 -26.26
C ASP A 189 0.71 -36.25 -27.51
N GLN A 190 0.01 -35.11 -27.51
CA GLN A 190 -0.69 -34.58 -28.68
C GLN A 190 0.25 -34.27 -29.84
N ILE A 191 1.48 -33.83 -29.54
CA ILE A 191 2.52 -33.59 -30.56
C ILE A 191 3.00 -34.92 -31.14
N LEU A 192 3.24 -35.92 -30.29
CA LEU A 192 3.73 -37.24 -30.71
C LEU A 192 2.69 -38.06 -31.48
N SER A 193 1.41 -38.00 -31.08
CA SER A 193 0.31 -38.71 -31.73
C SER A 193 -0.12 -38.08 -33.06
N GLY A 194 0.17 -36.79 -33.26
CA GLY A 194 -0.25 -36.03 -34.43
C GLY A 194 -1.67 -35.45 -34.33
N GLU A 195 -2.38 -35.68 -33.22
CA GLU A 195 -3.74 -35.18 -32.96
C GLU A 195 -3.85 -33.65 -33.06
N TRP A 196 -2.76 -32.93 -32.78
CA TRP A 196 -2.71 -31.46 -32.85
C TRP A 196 -3.12 -30.88 -34.21
N LYS A 197 -3.09 -31.66 -35.29
CA LYS A 197 -3.52 -31.23 -36.64
C LYS A 197 -5.02 -31.02 -36.75
N ASP A 198 -5.80 -31.79 -35.99
CA ASP A 198 -7.26 -31.80 -36.05
C ASP A 198 -7.89 -31.14 -34.81
N LEU A 199 -7.08 -30.83 -33.79
CA LEU A 199 -7.54 -30.14 -32.58
C LEU A 199 -7.87 -28.66 -32.86
N PRO A 200 -8.98 -28.13 -32.33
CA PRO A 200 -9.28 -26.71 -32.39
C PRO A 200 -8.32 -25.94 -31.47
N LEU A 201 -7.27 -25.34 -32.04
CA LEU A 201 -6.28 -24.58 -31.28
C LEU A 201 -6.78 -23.16 -30.99
N ARG A 202 -6.69 -22.76 -29.72
CA ARG A 202 -7.00 -21.39 -29.33
C ARG A 202 -5.96 -20.43 -29.91
N ARG A 203 -6.41 -19.35 -30.55
CA ARG A 203 -5.51 -18.32 -31.07
C ARG A 203 -4.78 -17.61 -29.92
N TYR A 204 -3.47 -17.44 -30.08
CA TYR A 204 -2.67 -16.66 -29.14
C TYR A 204 -2.96 -15.16 -29.33
N SER A 205 -3.35 -14.47 -28.25
CA SER A 205 -3.56 -13.02 -28.27
C SER A 205 -2.22 -12.30 -28.12
N VAL A 206 -1.85 -11.54 -29.15
CA VAL A 206 -0.63 -10.71 -29.16
C VAL A 206 -0.74 -9.45 -28.31
N ASP A 207 -1.96 -9.06 -27.95
CA ASP A 207 -2.23 -7.88 -27.11
C ASP A 207 -1.92 -8.12 -25.63
N LYS A 208 -1.83 -9.40 -25.22
CA LYS A 208 -1.52 -9.76 -23.85
C LYS A 208 -0.02 -9.68 -23.60
N LEU A 209 0.35 -8.97 -22.54
CA LEU A 209 1.74 -8.93 -22.09
C LEU A 209 2.21 -10.34 -21.72
N PRO A 210 3.43 -10.74 -22.17
CA PRO A 210 3.99 -12.02 -21.79
C PRO A 210 4.28 -12.05 -20.29
N LYS A 211 4.43 -13.26 -19.76
CA LYS A 211 4.86 -13.46 -18.38
C LYS A 211 6.19 -12.76 -18.15
N ARG A 212 6.26 -11.88 -17.15
CA ARG A 212 7.51 -11.22 -16.76
C ARG A 212 8.49 -12.23 -16.19
N ILE A 213 9.72 -12.19 -16.70
CA ILE A 213 10.85 -12.96 -16.18
C ILE A 213 11.71 -12.01 -15.34
N TYR A 214 12.02 -12.41 -14.12
CA TYR A 214 12.84 -11.61 -13.19
C TYR A 214 14.25 -12.21 -13.12
N GLY A 215 15.18 -11.65 -13.89
CA GLY A 215 16.60 -12.00 -13.84
C GLY A 215 17.36 -11.21 -12.77
N GLY A 216 18.62 -11.59 -12.54
CA GLY A 216 19.55 -10.81 -11.71
C GLY A 216 19.75 -9.40 -12.25
N ARG A 217 19.93 -8.42 -11.35
CA ARG A 217 20.11 -7.00 -11.70
C ARG A 217 21.32 -6.45 -10.97
N VAL A 218 22.07 -5.59 -11.66
CA VAL A 218 23.15 -4.79 -11.06
C VAL A 218 22.53 -3.61 -10.34
N HIS A 219 23.11 -3.19 -9.21
CA HIS A 219 22.66 -2.02 -8.49
C HIS A 219 22.84 -0.76 -9.37
N PRO A 220 21.86 0.14 -9.51
CA PRO A 220 21.97 1.32 -10.39
C PRO A 220 23.21 2.16 -10.13
N ASN A 221 23.57 2.40 -8.86
CA ASN A 221 24.80 3.13 -8.53
C ASN A 221 26.05 2.41 -9.06
N GLN A 222 26.12 1.08 -8.99
CA GLN A 222 27.28 0.34 -9.50
C GLN A 222 27.41 0.52 -11.01
N GLN A 223 26.29 0.50 -11.75
CA GLN A 223 26.30 0.76 -13.20
C GLN A 223 26.90 2.13 -13.51
N ILE A 224 26.48 3.17 -12.78
CA ILE A 224 27.00 4.53 -12.96
C ILE A 224 28.49 4.60 -12.61
N LEU A 225 28.92 3.96 -11.52
CA LEU A 225 30.33 3.93 -11.15
C LEU A 225 31.19 3.21 -12.20
N ASP A 226 30.67 2.14 -12.79
CA ASP A 226 31.35 1.39 -13.85
C ASP A 226 31.46 2.24 -15.12
N GLU A 227 30.40 2.95 -15.52
CA GLU A 227 30.43 3.89 -16.65
C GLU A 227 31.45 5.02 -16.46
N ILE A 228 31.53 5.61 -15.26
CA ILE A 228 32.52 6.64 -14.93
C ILE A 228 33.94 6.06 -14.99
N ARG A 229 34.13 4.83 -14.51
CA ARG A 229 35.42 4.14 -14.53
C ARG A 229 35.89 3.91 -15.97
N ASP A 230 35.01 3.40 -16.83
CA ASP A 230 35.30 3.15 -18.24
C ASP A 230 35.69 4.44 -18.96
N LEU A 231 34.96 5.54 -18.74
CA LEU A 231 35.30 6.86 -19.30
C LEU A 231 36.70 7.32 -18.90
N LEU A 232 37.07 7.18 -17.63
CA LEU A 232 38.38 7.61 -17.13
C LEU A 232 39.51 6.74 -17.68
N PHE A 233 39.27 5.44 -17.87
CA PHE A 233 40.21 4.55 -18.56
C PHE A 233 40.39 4.95 -20.03
N GLU A 234 39.31 5.28 -20.75
CA GLU A 234 39.39 5.78 -22.14
C GLU A 234 40.19 7.08 -22.26
N MET A 235 40.16 7.94 -21.23
CA MET A 235 40.97 9.16 -21.15
C MET A 235 42.46 8.92 -20.77
N GLY A 236 42.82 7.66 -20.51
CA GLY A 236 44.17 7.23 -20.15
C GLY A 236 44.52 7.47 -18.67
N PHE A 237 43.54 7.54 -17.78
CA PHE A 237 43.79 7.57 -16.35
C PHE A 237 43.98 6.16 -15.80
N THR A 238 44.79 6.02 -14.74
CA THR A 238 44.98 4.76 -14.01
C THR A 238 44.21 4.79 -12.70
N GLU A 239 43.49 3.71 -12.38
CA GLU A 239 42.74 3.61 -11.11
C GLU A 239 43.69 3.25 -9.95
N PHE A 240 43.51 3.89 -8.80
CA PHE A 240 44.17 3.52 -7.55
C PHE A 240 43.15 3.42 -6.41
N HIS A 241 43.52 2.66 -5.38
CA HIS A 241 42.70 2.44 -4.20
C HIS A 241 43.51 2.71 -2.93
N GLY A 242 42.79 2.88 -1.83
CA GLY A 242 43.41 3.08 -0.52
C GLY A 242 42.44 2.83 0.61
N SER A 243 42.97 2.88 1.83
CA SER A 243 42.22 2.60 3.05
C SER A 243 41.15 3.66 3.32
N ILE A 244 40.00 3.22 3.84
CA ILE A 244 38.94 4.08 4.37
C ILE A 244 39.41 4.77 5.66
N VAL A 245 40.29 4.12 6.44
CA VAL A 245 40.91 4.70 7.63
C VAL A 245 42.22 5.38 7.22
N GLN A 246 42.38 6.64 7.62
CA GLN A 246 43.57 7.45 7.37
C GLN A 246 44.01 8.15 8.65
N ASN A 247 45.30 8.42 8.82
CA ASN A 247 45.72 9.38 9.84
C ASN A 247 45.35 10.81 9.42
N ALA A 248 45.18 11.69 10.39
CA ALA A 248 44.85 13.09 10.16
C ALA A 248 45.92 13.80 9.32
N PHE A 249 47.18 13.31 9.35
CA PHE A 249 48.23 13.77 8.46
C PHE A 249 47.83 13.67 6.98
N TRP A 250 47.52 12.46 6.49
CA TRP A 250 47.17 12.26 5.09
C TRP A 250 45.81 12.84 4.73
N ASN A 251 44.87 12.80 5.68
CA ASN A 251 43.53 13.33 5.41
C ASN A 251 43.49 14.86 5.36
N PHE A 252 44.39 15.56 6.05
CA PHE A 252 44.31 17.01 6.18
C PHE A 252 45.66 17.74 6.07
N ASP A 253 46.67 17.38 6.89
CA ASP A 253 47.92 18.15 6.98
C ASP A 253 48.70 18.16 5.65
N ALA A 254 48.77 17.00 4.99
CA ALA A 254 49.42 16.82 3.69
C ALA A 254 48.75 17.63 2.56
N LEU A 255 47.49 18.04 2.75
CA LEU A 255 46.72 18.89 1.83
C LEU A 255 46.82 20.38 2.19
N TYR A 256 47.73 20.74 3.11
CA TYR A 256 47.95 22.11 3.57
C TYR A 256 46.75 22.75 4.29
N GLN A 257 45.84 21.94 4.83
CA GLN A 257 44.74 22.41 5.66
C GLN A 257 45.22 22.60 7.11
N PRO A 258 44.97 23.72 7.81
CA PRO A 258 45.51 23.93 9.16
C PRO A 258 44.82 23.04 10.21
N GLN A 259 45.48 22.83 11.37
CA GLN A 259 45.02 21.91 12.41
C GLN A 259 43.79 22.40 13.19
N ASP A 260 43.56 23.70 13.23
CA ASP A 260 42.40 24.38 13.85
C ASP A 260 41.22 24.56 12.87
N HIS A 261 41.29 23.95 11.68
CA HIS A 261 40.23 24.07 10.68
C HIS A 261 38.93 23.40 11.15
N PRO A 262 37.75 24.06 11.07
CA PRO A 262 36.47 23.53 11.55
C PRO A 262 36.13 22.13 11.04
N ALA A 263 36.39 21.84 9.76
CA ALA A 263 36.16 20.51 9.18
C ALA A 263 36.90 19.34 9.87
N ARG A 264 37.89 19.60 10.74
CA ARG A 264 38.58 18.57 11.54
C ARG A 264 37.90 18.26 12.86
N GLU A 265 36.92 19.07 13.26
CA GLU A 265 36.24 18.93 14.54
C GLU A 265 35.40 17.63 14.60
N MET A 266 35.10 17.19 15.82
CA MET A 266 34.46 15.88 16.08
C MET A 266 33.03 15.78 15.52
N GLN A 267 32.32 16.92 15.37
CA GLN A 267 31.00 16.90 14.74
C GLN A 267 31.04 16.69 13.23
N ASP A 268 32.16 17.00 12.57
CA ASP A 268 32.30 16.97 11.11
C ASP A 268 33.08 15.74 10.62
N THR A 269 33.96 15.19 11.46
CA THR A 269 34.81 14.03 11.13
C THR A 269 34.71 12.93 12.17
N PHE A 270 34.53 11.68 11.72
CA PHE A 270 34.60 10.52 12.60
C PHE A 270 36.05 10.20 12.97
N HIS A 271 36.42 10.54 14.21
CA HIS A 271 37.71 10.17 14.80
C HIS A 271 37.67 8.76 15.37
N LEU A 272 38.78 8.04 15.23
CA LEU A 272 38.98 6.71 15.76
C LEU A 272 39.90 6.75 16.99
N SER A 273 39.86 5.71 17.80
CA SER A 273 40.73 5.58 18.98
C SER A 273 42.19 5.25 18.65
N GLU A 274 42.41 4.74 17.44
CA GLU A 274 43.69 4.27 16.95
C GLU A 274 44.55 5.41 16.42
N GLU A 275 45.86 5.21 16.51
CA GLU A 275 46.86 6.11 15.95
C GLU A 275 47.71 5.35 14.93
N LEU A 276 48.05 6.02 13.84
CA LEU A 276 48.96 5.52 12.83
C LEU A 276 50.21 6.40 12.77
N PRO A 277 51.39 5.81 12.52
CA PRO A 277 52.63 6.57 12.46
C PRO A 277 52.59 7.61 11.33
N LEU A 278 53.31 8.72 11.54
CA LEU A 278 53.51 9.71 10.50
C LEU A 278 54.44 9.16 9.41
N PRO A 279 54.23 9.52 8.13
CA PRO A 279 55.10 9.10 7.05
C PRO A 279 56.45 9.81 7.11
N GLU A 280 57.46 9.27 6.43
CA GLU A 280 58.77 9.91 6.30
C GLU A 280 58.64 11.30 5.65
N GLY A 281 59.37 12.29 6.16
CA GLY A 281 59.35 13.67 5.65
C GLY A 281 58.18 14.52 6.13
N TRP A 282 57.37 14.04 7.10
CA TRP A 282 56.28 14.82 7.71
C TRP A 282 56.77 16.14 8.32
N GLU A 283 58.03 16.21 8.77
CA GLU A 283 58.63 17.42 9.34
C GLU A 283 58.66 18.57 8.33
N GLN A 284 58.81 18.27 7.05
CA GLN A 284 58.76 19.29 6.00
C GLN A 284 57.37 19.92 5.91
N VAL A 285 56.31 19.11 6.05
CA VAL A 285 54.92 19.60 6.07
C VAL A 285 54.70 20.44 7.33
N ARG A 286 55.17 20.00 8.49
CA ARG A 286 55.13 20.79 9.73
C ARG A 286 55.76 22.17 9.53
N ASP A 287 56.98 22.21 8.99
CA ASP A 287 57.72 23.46 8.81
C ASP A 287 57.00 24.38 7.79
N ILE A 288 56.47 23.82 6.71
CA ILE A 288 55.65 24.56 5.73
C ILE A 288 54.40 25.16 6.39
N HIS A 289 53.73 24.44 7.29
CA HIS A 289 52.58 24.98 8.02
C HIS A 289 52.99 26.08 9.02
N MET A 290 54.09 25.93 9.73
CA MET A 290 54.48 26.88 10.79
C MET A 290 55.13 28.15 10.24
N ASN A 291 56.03 28.03 9.27
CA ASN A 291 56.86 29.16 8.79
C ASN A 291 57.00 29.22 7.26
N GLY A 292 56.27 28.38 6.53
CA GLY A 292 56.31 28.34 5.07
C GLY A 292 57.46 27.52 4.46
N GLY A 293 58.40 27.06 5.28
CA GLY A 293 59.53 26.24 4.86
C GLY A 293 60.30 26.87 3.69
N ASN A 294 60.59 26.07 2.66
CA ASN A 294 61.34 26.50 1.46
C ASN A 294 60.43 26.86 0.27
N THR A 295 59.13 27.09 0.51
CA THR A 295 58.14 27.25 -0.58
C THR A 295 57.95 28.71 -1.01
N GLY A 296 58.46 29.68 -0.25
CA GLY A 296 58.16 31.10 -0.41
C GLY A 296 56.82 31.54 0.22
N SER A 297 56.06 30.60 0.79
CA SER A 297 54.91 30.90 1.67
C SER A 297 55.40 31.47 3.01
N THR A 298 54.51 32.14 3.74
CA THR A 298 54.71 32.52 5.15
C THR A 298 54.28 31.42 6.12
N GLY A 299 53.61 30.36 5.62
CA GLY A 299 52.91 29.39 6.45
C GLY A 299 51.61 29.95 7.04
N TRP A 300 50.96 29.15 7.87
CA TRP A 300 49.82 29.53 8.71
C TRP A 300 50.28 30.23 10.01
N GLY A 301 51.52 29.99 10.45
CA GLY A 301 52.00 30.43 11.75
C GLY A 301 51.59 29.47 12.88
N GLY A 302 51.89 29.86 14.12
CA GLY A 302 51.48 29.11 15.32
C GLY A 302 52.28 27.82 15.55
N GLU A 303 51.67 26.89 16.27
CA GLU A 303 52.26 25.59 16.63
C GLU A 303 51.56 24.46 15.87
N TRP A 304 52.35 23.51 15.38
CA TRP A 304 51.85 22.31 14.72
C TRP A 304 52.14 21.09 15.61
N ASN A 305 51.08 20.33 15.96
CA ASN A 305 51.17 19.24 16.91
C ASN A 305 51.16 17.86 16.21
N PRO A 306 52.24 17.05 16.32
CA PRO A 306 52.31 15.72 15.70
C PRO A 306 51.28 14.72 16.24
N GLU A 307 50.85 14.86 17.50
CA GLU A 307 49.88 13.95 18.10
C GLU A 307 48.49 14.09 17.47
N ILE A 308 48.13 15.30 17.00
CA ILE A 308 46.88 15.50 16.25
C ILE A 308 46.94 14.74 14.92
N SER A 309 48.09 14.79 14.25
CA SER A 309 48.29 14.23 12.91
C SER A 309 48.38 12.69 12.91
N LYS A 310 48.71 12.06 14.04
CA LYS A 310 48.72 10.59 14.21
C LYS A 310 47.33 9.99 14.36
N LYS A 311 46.36 10.76 14.87
CA LYS A 311 44.99 10.29 15.13
C LYS A 311 44.35 9.79 13.84
N CYS A 312 43.68 8.64 13.92
CA CYS A 312 42.98 8.09 12.77
C CYS A 312 41.58 8.71 12.63
N VAL A 313 41.17 8.86 11.38
CA VAL A 313 39.83 9.31 10.99
C VAL A 313 39.28 8.40 9.90
N LEU A 314 37.95 8.30 9.82
CA LEU A 314 37.32 7.84 8.60
C LEU A 314 37.54 8.92 7.54
N ARG A 315 38.18 8.53 6.44
CA ARG A 315 38.55 9.42 5.34
C ARG A 315 37.33 10.21 4.86
N THR A 316 37.43 11.53 4.93
CA THR A 316 36.35 12.45 4.58
C THR A 316 36.22 12.69 3.08
N HIS A 317 37.32 12.52 2.33
CA HIS A 317 37.38 12.72 0.87
C HIS A 317 38.51 11.91 0.23
N SER A 318 38.38 11.59 -1.06
CA SER A 318 39.37 10.81 -1.82
C SER A 318 40.69 11.57 -2.08
N THR A 319 40.73 12.90 -1.91
CA THR A 319 41.94 13.72 -2.11
C THR A 319 43.12 13.28 -1.24
N SER A 320 42.84 12.70 -0.07
CA SER A 320 43.87 12.12 0.80
C SER A 320 44.59 10.92 0.18
N LEU A 321 43.90 10.16 -0.68
CA LEU A 321 44.55 9.13 -1.49
C LEU A 321 45.29 9.73 -2.68
N SER A 322 44.77 10.80 -3.28
CA SER A 322 45.46 11.49 -4.38
C SER A 322 46.83 12.01 -3.94
N ILE A 323 46.93 12.65 -2.76
CA ILE A 323 48.22 13.14 -2.25
C ILE A 323 49.17 11.99 -1.88
N GLN A 324 48.66 10.87 -1.35
CA GLN A 324 49.46 9.66 -1.14
C GLN A 324 49.97 9.08 -2.46
N HIS A 325 49.13 9.07 -3.49
CA HIS A 325 49.49 8.58 -4.81
C HIS A 325 50.57 9.46 -5.44
N LEU A 326 50.47 10.79 -5.31
CA LEU A 326 51.50 11.73 -5.75
C LEU A 326 52.81 11.56 -4.96
N ALA A 327 52.75 11.40 -3.64
CA ALA A 327 53.92 11.16 -2.81
C ALA A 327 54.66 9.87 -3.20
N LYS A 328 53.91 8.81 -3.58
CA LYS A 328 54.48 7.54 -4.07
C LYS A 328 55.00 7.62 -5.51
N ASN A 329 54.47 8.54 -6.31
CA ASN A 329 54.78 8.68 -7.74
C ASN A 329 55.19 10.13 -8.07
N PRO A 330 56.39 10.58 -7.62
CA PRO A 330 56.78 12.00 -7.70
C PRO A 330 57.15 12.48 -9.12
N ASN A 331 57.33 11.57 -10.08
CA ASN A 331 57.81 11.90 -11.42
C ASN A 331 56.66 12.10 -12.41
N PRO A 332 56.45 13.31 -12.97
CA PRO A 332 55.42 13.56 -13.98
C PRO A 332 55.82 13.05 -15.37
N PRO A 333 54.86 12.89 -16.32
CA PRO A 333 53.41 13.12 -16.19
C PRO A 333 52.64 11.91 -15.64
N LEU A 334 51.58 12.17 -14.87
CA LEU A 334 50.72 11.15 -14.27
C LEU A 334 49.23 11.52 -14.44
N LYS A 335 48.41 10.54 -14.79
CA LYS A 335 46.94 10.64 -14.81
C LYS A 335 46.36 9.50 -13.99
N ALA A 336 45.69 9.83 -12.89
CA ALA A 336 45.22 8.82 -11.94
C ALA A 336 43.86 9.22 -11.34
N PHE A 337 43.03 8.23 -11.00
CA PHE A 337 41.72 8.45 -10.38
C PHE A 337 41.41 7.37 -9.33
N SER A 338 40.44 7.65 -8.46
CA SER A 338 39.95 6.72 -7.44
C SER A 338 38.44 6.86 -7.30
N ILE A 339 37.73 5.74 -7.34
CA ILE A 339 36.30 5.63 -7.02
C ILE A 339 36.19 4.73 -5.80
N SER A 340 35.76 5.29 -4.66
CA SER A 340 35.80 4.59 -3.36
C SER A 340 34.91 5.25 -2.33
#